data_AF-A0A7W7T6S6-F1
#
_entry.id   AF-A0A7W7T6S6-F1
#
_cell.length_a   1.000
_cell.length_b   1.000
_cell.length_c   1.000
_cell.angle_alpha   90.00
_cell.angle_beta   90.00
_cell.angle_gamma   90.00
#
_symmetry.space_group_name_H-M   'P 1'
#
loop_
_entity.id
_entity.type
_entity.pdbx_description
1 polymer ?
#
loop_
_entity_poly.entity_id
_entity_poly.type
_entity_poly.pdbx_seq_one_letter_code
_entity_poly.pdbx_strand_id
1 'polypeptide(L)'
;MSADHPVVAYDGGDGSVGARVWWLLRWAGHDEVAVLDGGYAAWTRENRPVSTDEPSPGPGDVIVTPGAMPWWMPLVPPDSPASGRTAARA
;
A
#
# COMPACT_ATOMS: atom_id res chain seq x y z
N MET A 1 15.73 -3.48 -3.29
CA MET A 1 14.79 -2.47 -2.76
C MET A 1 15.32 -2.03 -1.41
N SER A 2 15.44 -0.72 -1.19
CA SER A 2 15.79 -0.21 0.14
C SER A 2 14.51 0.00 0.96
N ALA A 3 14.58 -0.24 2.26
CA ALA A 3 13.45 -0.14 3.19
C ALA A 3 12.83 1.26 3.21
N ASP A 4 13.63 2.31 2.98
CA ASP A 4 13.23 3.71 3.05
C ASP A 4 12.85 4.32 1.68
N HIS A 5 12.86 3.52 0.60
CA HIS A 5 12.51 4.02 -0.74
C HIS A 5 11.01 3.85 -1.04
N PRO A 6 10.31 4.91 -1.48
CA PRO A 6 8.93 4.80 -1.92
C PRO A 6 8.75 3.81 -3.08
N VAL A 7 7.66 3.05 -3.05
CA VAL A 7 7.28 2.11 -4.10
C VAL A 7 5.97 2.52 -4.74
N VAL A 8 5.95 2.58 -6.08
CA VAL A 8 4.73 2.75 -6.86
C VAL A 8 4.42 1.44 -7.58
N ALA A 9 3.35 0.77 -7.17
CA ALA A 9 2.86 -0.43 -7.84
C ALA A 9 1.92 -0.05 -9.00
N TYR A 10 2.00 -0.78 -10.11
CA TYR A 10 1.10 -0.60 -11.25
C TYR A 10 0.90 -1.93 -11.99
N ASP A 11 -0.18 -2.01 -12.75
CA ASP A 11 -0.49 -3.13 -13.64
C ASP A 11 -1.01 -2.61 -14.99
N GLY A 12 -1.64 -3.50 -15.77
CA GLY A 12 -2.19 -3.17 -17.09
C GLY A 12 -3.31 -2.12 -17.08
N GLY A 13 -3.93 -1.83 -15.94
CA GLY A 13 -4.88 -0.71 -15.78
C GLY A 13 -6.16 -1.02 -15.01
N ASP A 14 -6.44 -2.28 -14.64
CA ASP A 14 -7.58 -2.61 -13.78
C ASP A 14 -7.28 -2.37 -12.29
N GLY A 15 -6.01 -2.21 -11.94
CA GLY A 15 -5.54 -1.89 -10.59
C GLY A 15 -5.58 -3.07 -9.62
N SER A 16 -6.04 -4.25 -10.04
CA SER A 16 -6.27 -5.38 -9.14
C SER A 16 -4.94 -5.98 -8.65
N VAL A 17 -3.95 -6.07 -9.53
CA VAL A 17 -2.62 -6.60 -9.23
C VAL A 17 -1.79 -5.53 -8.52
N GLY A 18 -1.88 -4.27 -8.96
CA GLY A 18 -1.25 -3.13 -8.29
C GLY A 18 -1.70 -3.01 -6.83
N ALA A 19 -3.01 -3.12 -6.58
CA ALA A 19 -3.57 -3.12 -5.22
C ALA A 19 -3.10 -4.33 -4.39
N ARG A 20 -2.96 -5.51 -5.01
CA ARG A 20 -2.43 -6.70 -4.34
C ARG A 20 -0.99 -6.52 -3.89
N VAL A 21 -0.14 -5.94 -4.74
CA VAL A 21 1.25 -5.60 -4.40
C VAL A 21 1.31 -4.56 -3.29
N TRP A 22 0.49 -3.49 -3.40
CA TRP A 22 0.35 -2.49 -2.35
C TRP A 22 0.04 -3.13 -0.98
N TRP A 23 -0.96 -4.03 -0.93
CA TRP A 23 -1.32 -4.71 0.29
C TRP A 23 -0.18 -5.58 0.83
N LEU A 24 0.51 -6.33 -0.04
CA LEU A 24 1.59 -7.24 0.34
C LEU A 24 2.78 -6.51 0.95
N LEU A 25 3.17 -5.38 0.35
CA LEU A 25 4.29 -4.59 0.83
C LEU A 25 4.00 -3.98 2.20
N ARG A 26 2.80 -3.44 2.40
CA ARG A 26 2.40 -2.95 3.72
C ARG A 26 2.26 -4.07 4.73
N TRP A 27 1.71 -5.21 4.34
CA TRP A 27 1.62 -6.38 5.22
C TRP A 27 3.00 -6.88 5.65
N ALA A 28 4.01 -6.71 4.79
CA ALA A 28 5.41 -7.01 5.05
C ALA A 28 6.17 -5.91 5.80
N GLY A 29 5.53 -4.78 6.15
CA GLY A 29 6.14 -3.70 6.92
C GLY A 29 6.81 -2.58 6.11
N HIS A 30 6.51 -2.48 4.81
CA HIS A 30 6.97 -1.38 3.97
C HIS A 30 5.83 -0.39 3.74
N ASP A 31 5.96 0.82 4.32
CA ASP A 31 4.85 1.76 4.47
C ASP A 31 4.67 2.75 3.32
N GLU A 32 5.76 3.14 2.66
CA GLU A 32 5.73 4.15 1.59
C GLU A 32 5.36 3.54 0.25
N VAL A 33 4.10 3.10 0.12
CA VAL A 33 3.61 2.41 -1.07
C VAL A 33 2.36 3.08 -1.63
N ALA A 34 2.38 3.36 -2.93
CA ALA A 34 1.27 3.90 -3.70
C ALA A 34 0.92 2.99 -4.90
N VAL A 35 -0.29 3.16 -5.45
CA VAL A 35 -0.71 2.53 -6.71
C VAL A 35 -0.83 3.61 -7.78
N LEU A 36 -0.29 3.36 -8.98
CA LEU A 36 -0.45 4.26 -10.12
C LEU A 36 -1.88 4.21 -10.64
N ASP A 37 -2.59 5.34 -10.54
CA ASP A 37 -3.97 5.45 -11.02
C ASP A 37 -4.08 5.19 -12.52
N GLY A 38 -4.99 4.29 -12.91
CA GLY A 38 -5.17 3.82 -14.29
C GLY A 38 -4.01 2.98 -14.88
N GLY A 39 -2.96 2.70 -14.09
CA GLY A 39 -1.86 1.83 -14.45
C GLY A 39 -1.12 2.20 -15.75
N TYR A 40 -0.53 1.19 -16.38
CA TYR A 40 0.24 1.34 -17.62
C TYR A 40 -0.61 1.82 -18.81
N ALA A 41 -1.88 1.41 -18.87
CA ALA A 41 -2.80 1.87 -19.91
C ALA A 41 -3.04 3.38 -19.85
N ALA A 42 -3.25 3.96 -18.67
CA ALA A 42 -3.40 5.41 -18.54
C ALA A 42 -2.09 6.15 -18.84
N TRP A 43 -0.96 5.62 -18.35
CA TRP A 43 0.38 6.19 -18.60
C TRP A 43 0.69 6.32 -20.09
N THR A 44 0.44 5.26 -20.86
CA THR A 44 0.71 5.22 -22.31
C THR A 44 -0.30 6.05 -23.10
N ARG A 45 -1.59 6.06 -22.72
CA ARG A 45 -2.62 6.94 -23.31
C ARG A 45 -2.26 8.42 -23.18
N GLU A 46 -1.54 8.79 -22.13
CA GLU A 46 -1.03 10.15 -21.90
C GLU A 46 0.29 10.44 -22.63
N ASN A 47 0.79 9.53 -23.48
CA ASN A 47 2.06 9.64 -24.19
C ASN A 47 3.26 9.89 -23.26
N ARG A 48 3.23 9.32 -22.05
CA ARG A 48 4.36 9.41 -21.11
C ARG A 48 5.50 8.48 -21.52
N PRO A 49 6.77 8.79 -21.16
CA PRO A 49 7.92 7.99 -21.55
C PRO A 49 7.85 6.54 -21.04
N VAL A 50 8.35 5.61 -21.84
CA VAL A 50 8.54 4.19 -21.49
C VAL A 50 9.96 3.78 -21.90
N SER A 51 10.51 2.77 -21.22
CA SER A 51 11.80 2.19 -21.57
C SER A 51 11.69 0.67 -21.61
N THR A 52 12.51 0.06 -22.46
CA THR A 52 12.74 -1.38 -22.53
C THR A 52 14.12 -1.77 -21.98
N ASP A 53 14.85 -0.82 -21.41
CA ASP A 53 16.16 -1.06 -20.80
C ASP A 53 15.99 -1.97 -19.58
N GLU A 54 16.90 -2.93 -19.42
CA GLU A 54 16.89 -3.84 -18.28
C GLU A 54 17.47 -3.13 -17.04
N PRO A 55 16.70 -3.02 -15.93
CA PRO A 55 17.21 -2.43 -14.70
C PRO A 55 18.21 -3.36 -14.01
N SER A 56 19.29 -2.78 -13.45
CA SER A 56 20.28 -3.50 -12.63
C SER A 56 20.19 -3.04 -11.16
N PRO A 57 19.23 -3.56 -10.37
CA PRO A 57 19.13 -3.18 -8.97
C PRO A 57 20.24 -3.83 -8.14
N GLY A 58 20.81 -3.06 -7.21
CA GLY A 58 21.68 -3.61 -6.17
C GLY A 58 20.89 -4.41 -5.11
N PRO A 59 21.60 -5.09 -4.19
CA PRO A 59 20.98 -5.77 -3.05
C PRO A 59 20.04 -4.85 -2.27
N GLY A 60 18.94 -5.42 -1.77
CA GLY A 60 18.03 -4.74 -0.86
C GLY A 60 18.30 -5.03 0.62
N ASP A 61 17.75 -4.19 1.49
CA ASP A 61 17.85 -4.28 2.95
C ASP A 61 16.47 -4.46 3.63
N VAL A 62 15.41 -4.70 2.84
CA VAL A 62 14.05 -4.88 3.34
C VAL A 62 13.97 -6.13 4.21
N ILE A 63 13.53 -5.95 5.46
CA ILE A 63 13.20 -7.03 6.38
C ILE A 63 11.68 -7.19 6.41
N VAL A 64 11.21 -8.38 6.03
CA VAL A 64 9.77 -8.70 6.06
C VAL A 64 9.32 -8.83 7.51
N THR A 65 8.34 -8.00 7.88
CA THR A 65 7.63 -8.06 9.16
C THR A 65 6.18 -8.48 8.90
N PRO A 66 5.86 -9.78 8.93
CA PRO A 66 4.51 -10.29 8.65
C PRO A 66 3.46 -9.66 9.57
N GLY A 67 2.36 -9.19 8.99
CA GLY A 67 1.24 -8.62 9.76
C GLY A 67 1.49 -7.21 10.28
N ALA A 68 2.48 -6.49 9.74
CA ALA A 68 2.79 -5.10 10.10
C ALA A 68 1.70 -4.09 9.66
N MET A 69 0.79 -4.50 8.77
CA MET A 69 -0.34 -3.68 8.35
C MET A 69 -1.16 -3.22 9.57
N PRO A 70 -1.36 -1.90 9.77
CA PRO A 70 -2.20 -1.41 10.84
C PRO A 70 -3.65 -1.85 10.59
N TRP A 71 -4.24 -2.56 11.56
CA TRP A 71 -5.67 -2.82 11.61
C TRP A 71 -6.37 -1.47 11.85
N TRP A 72 -6.96 -0.85 10.83
CA TRP A 72 -7.70 0.42 10.98
C TRP A 72 -9.07 0.27 11.66
N MET A 73 -9.35 -0.88 12.27
CA MET A 73 -10.35 -1.03 13.32
C MET A 73 -9.62 -1.41 14.61
N PRO A 74 -9.75 -0.65 15.72
CA PRO A 74 -9.53 -1.29 17.01
C PRO A 74 -10.60 -2.38 17.09
N LEU A 75 -10.19 -3.64 17.10
CA LEU A 75 -11.05 -4.69 17.65
C LEU A 75 -11.40 -4.20 19.05
N VAL A 76 -12.64 -3.76 19.26
CA VAL A 76 -13.17 -3.66 20.61
C VAL A 76 -13.05 -5.08 21.16
N PRO A 77 -12.21 -5.34 22.19
CA PRO A 77 -12.22 -6.63 22.85
C PRO A 77 -13.66 -6.91 23.28
N PRO A 78 -14.16 -8.15 23.19
CA PRO A 78 -15.56 -8.49 23.50
C PRO A 78 -16.04 -8.01 24.88
N ASP A 79 -15.11 -7.64 25.77
CA ASP A 79 -15.37 -7.35 27.18
C ASP A 79 -15.13 -5.88 27.57
N SER A 80 -14.99 -4.95 26.61
CA SER A 80 -14.83 -3.52 26.96
C SER A 80 -16.17 -2.91 27.41
N PRO A 81 -16.29 -2.39 28.65
CA PRO A 81 -17.48 -1.65 29.05
C PRO A 81 -17.48 -0.35 28.26
N ALA A 82 -18.43 -0.21 27.33
CA ALA A 82 -18.62 1.00 26.55
C ALA A 82 -18.72 2.18 27.52
N SER A 83 -17.68 3.03 27.54
CA SER A 83 -17.72 4.30 28.26
C SER A 83 -18.89 5.10 27.72
N GLY A 84 -19.87 5.34 28.60
CA GLY A 84 -21.06 6.10 28.31
C GLY A 84 -20.70 7.45 27.71
N ARG A 85 -21.14 7.67 26.47
CA ARG A 85 -21.31 9.01 25.92
C ARG A 85 -22.80 9.33 25.93
N THR A 86 -23.25 10.03 26.96
CA THR A 86 -24.44 10.86 26.84
C THR A 86 -24.00 12.15 26.16
N ALA A 87 -24.23 12.25 24.86
CA ALA A 87 -24.14 13.52 24.14
C ALA A 87 -25.49 14.24 24.25
N ALA A 88 -25.46 15.41 24.88
CA ALA A 88 -26.28 16.62 24.74
C ALA A 88 -27.75 16.52 24.27
N ARG A 89 -28.66 17.15 25.03
CA ARG A 89 -29.55 18.27 24.59
C ARG A 89 -30.60 18.64 25.64
N ALA A 90 -30.50 19.86 26.18
CA ALA A 90 -31.54 20.91 26.28
C ALA A 90 -30.96 22.07 27.10
#